data_AF-A0A371X685-F1
#
_entry.id   AF-A0A371X685-F1
#
_cell.length_a   1.000
_cell.length_b   1.000
_cell.length_c   1.000
_cell.angle_alpha   90.00
_cell.angle_beta   90.00
_cell.angle_gamma   90.00
#
_symmetry.space_group_name_H-M   'P 1'
#
loop_
_entity.id
_entity.type
_entity.pdbx_description
1 polymer ?
#
loop_
_entity_poly.entity_id
_entity_poly.type
_entity_poly.pdbx_seq_one_letter_code
_entity_poly.pdbx_strand_id
1 'polypeptide(L)' 'MTHYTTYRISAEERDTILAALRVYQQVYDQTGGDLPDDILAIATNSGAHEPIDLESVDTLCERINV' A
#
# COMPACT_ATOMS: atom_id res chain seq x y z
N MET A 1 10.08 -6.61 -17.49
CA MET A 1 9.77 -5.17 -17.71
C MET A 1 8.62 -4.81 -16.80
N THR A 2 8.79 -3.85 -15.90
CA THR A 2 7.72 -3.35 -15.04
C THR A 2 6.84 -2.43 -15.89
N HIS A 3 5.54 -2.71 -15.95
CA HIS A 3 4.57 -1.84 -16.63
C HIS A 3 4.00 -0.84 -15.62
N TYR A 4 4.13 0.46 -15.91
CA TYR A 4 3.54 1.53 -15.10
C TYR A 4 2.24 2.00 -15.75
N THR A 5 1.20 2.14 -14.93
CA THR A 5 -0.08 2.72 -15.35
C THR A 5 -0.23 4.09 -14.69
N THR A 6 -0.58 5.11 -15.46
CA THR A 6 -0.83 6.46 -14.95
C THR A 6 -2.33 6.65 -14.71
N TYR A 7 -2.71 6.97 -13.47
CA TYR A 7 -4.08 7.31 -13.10
C TYR A 7 -4.17 8.80 -12.73
N ARG A 8 -5.25 9.46 -13.15
CA ARG A 8 -5.64 10.75 -12.59
C ARG A 8 -6.59 10.47 -11.44
N ILE A 9 -6.20 10.92 -10.24
CA ILE A 9 -7.00 10.81 -9.03
C ILE A 9 -7.32 12.20 -8.49
N SER A 10 -8.47 12.36 -7.83
CA SER A 10 -8.84 13.58 -7.12
C SER A 10 -8.02 13.76 -5.84
N ALA A 11 -8.12 14.94 -5.21
CA ALA A 11 -7.48 15.17 -3.92
C ALA A 11 -8.07 14.24 -2.83
N GLU A 12 -9.38 14.02 -2.85
CA GLU A 12 -10.07 13.13 -1.92
C GLU A 12 -9.66 11.66 -2.11
N GLU A 13 -9.50 11.21 -3.35
CA GLU A 13 -9.01 9.87 -3.67
C GLU A 13 -7.56 9.69 -3.20
N ARG A 14 -6.70 10.70 -3.44
CA ARG A 14 -5.31 10.71 -2.93
C ARG A 14 -5.28 10.60 -1.42
N ASP A 15 -6.06 11.42 -0.72
CA ASP A 15 -6.09 11.44 0.75
C ASP A 15 -6.63 10.11 1.31
N THR A 16 -7.58 9.49 0.62
CA THR A 16 -8.09 8.15 0.96
C THR A 16 -7.02 7.08 0.78
N ILE A 17 -6.25 7.12 -0.30
CA ILE A 17 -5.12 6.20 -0.52
C ILE A 17 -4.07 6.36 0.59
N LEU A 18 -3.71 7.60 0.94
CA LEU A 18 -2.78 7.87 2.03
C LEU A 18 -3.30 7.32 3.37
N ALA A 19 -4.58 7.53 3.69
CA ALA A 19 -5.20 6.97 4.89
C ALA A 19 -5.16 5.44 4.88
N ALA A 20 -5.47 4.81 3.74
CA ALA A 20 -5.42 3.35 3.60
C ALA A 20 -4.00 2.80 3.79
N LEU A 21 -2.97 3.48 3.27
CA LEU A 21 -1.57 3.10 3.48
C LEU A 21 -1.18 3.20 4.96
N ARG A 22 -1.65 4.23 5.68
CA ARG A 22 -1.43 4.34 7.14
C ARG A 22 -2.13 3.23 7.91
N VAL A 23 -3.34 2.84 7.51
CA VAL A 23 -4.05 1.69 8.10
C VAL A 23 -3.29 0.39 7.83
N TYR A 24 -2.76 0.19 6.63
CA TYR A 24 -1.94 -0.98 6.31
C TYR A 24 -0.72 -1.09 7.25
N GLN A 25 0.02 0.01 7.45
CA GLN A 25 1.15 0.03 8.39
C GLN A 25 0.71 -0.29 9.82
N GLN A 26 -0.40 0.30 10.27
CA GLN A 26 -0.94 0.04 11.60
C GLN A 26 -1.33 -1.43 11.80
N VAL A 27 -1.95 -2.06 10.81
CA VAL A 27 -2.31 -3.49 10.87
C VAL A 27 -1.06 -4.34 10.89
N TYR A 28 -0.07 -4.06 10.03
CA TYR A 28 1.20 -4.78 10.01
C TYR A 28 1.89 -4.73 11.38
N ASP A 29 1.97 -3.56 12.01
CA ASP A 29 2.56 -3.40 13.34
C ASP A 29 1.78 -4.18 14.42
N GLN A 30 0.45 -4.16 14.35
CA GLN A 30 -0.41 -4.87 15.32
C GLN A 30 -0.29 -6.38 15.23
N THR A 31 -0.05 -6.92 14.03
CA THR A 31 0.07 -8.37 13.81
C THR A 31 1.52 -8.86 13.84
N GLY A 32 2.49 -7.97 14.06
CA GLY A 32 3.90 -8.33 14.02
C GLY A 32 4.37 -8.79 12.63
N GLY A 33 3.73 -8.27 11.58
CA GLY A 33 4.00 -8.59 10.17
C GLY A 33 3.15 -9.71 9.58
N ASP A 34 2.33 -10.39 10.37
CA ASP A 34 1.40 -11.43 9.88
C ASP A 34 0.08 -10.79 9.45
N LEU A 35 0.04 -10.22 8.24
CA LEU A 35 -1.14 -9.52 7.74
C LEU A 35 -2.35 -10.46 7.58
N PRO A 36 -3.58 -10.00 7.84
CA PRO A 36 -4.79 -10.74 7.50
C PRO A 36 -4.80 -11.21 6.04
N ASP A 37 -5.28 -12.43 5.79
CA ASP A 37 -5.23 -13.09 4.46
C ASP A 37 -5.82 -12.24 3.34
N ASP A 38 -6.90 -11.49 3.60
CA ASP A 38 -7.55 -10.62 2.64
C ASP A 38 -6.68 -9.40 2.26
N ILE A 39 -6.02 -8.79 3.25
CA ILE A 39 -5.07 -7.70 3.03
C ILE A 39 -3.80 -8.21 2.33
N LEU A 40 -3.28 -9.37 2.77
CA LEU A 40 -2.10 -9.99 2.16
C LEU A 40 -2.37 -10.37 0.69
N ALA A 41 -3.56 -10.89 0.39
CA ALA A 41 -3.96 -11.20 -0.98
C ALA A 41 -4.00 -9.93 -1.86
N ILE A 42 -4.41 -8.78 -1.33
CA ILE A 42 -4.36 -7.52 -2.09
C ILE A 42 -2.90 -7.06 -2.26
N ALA A 43 -2.12 -7.05 -1.19
CA ALA A 43 -0.73 -6.58 -1.19
C ALA A 43 0.20 -7.39 -2.11
N THR A 44 -0.16 -8.63 -2.41
CA THR A 44 0.61 -9.56 -3.23
C THR A 44 0.00 -9.81 -4.62
N ASN A 45 -1.15 -9.19 -4.91
CA ASN A 45 -2.00 -9.57 -6.06
C ASN A 45 -2.22 -11.09 -6.12
N SER A 46 -2.76 -11.64 -5.03
CA SER A 46 -3.02 -13.07 -4.81
C SER A 46 -1.77 -13.94 -4.98
N GLY A 47 -0.63 -13.48 -4.44
CA GLY A 47 0.65 -14.17 -4.50
C GLY A 47 1.43 -14.01 -5.82
N ALA A 48 1.01 -13.10 -6.71
CA ALA A 48 1.76 -12.82 -7.94
C ALA A 48 3.09 -12.07 -7.67
N HIS A 49 3.20 -11.37 -6.54
CA HIS A 49 4.42 -10.69 -6.11
C HIS A 49 4.52 -10.62 -4.59
N GLU A 50 5.73 -10.38 -4.08
CA GLU A 50 5.95 -10.08 -2.67
C GLU A 50 5.28 -8.74 -2.28
N PRO A 51 4.81 -8.60 -1.04
CA PRO A 51 4.39 -7.31 -0.52
C PRO A 51 5.63 -6.41 -0.36
N ILE A 52 5.47 -5.11 -0.57
CA ILE A 52 6.55 -4.15 -0.31
C ILE A 52 6.74 -3.96 1.22
N ASP A 53 7.97 -3.67 1.63
CA ASP A 53 8.28 -3.39 3.04
C ASP A 53 7.74 -2.02 3.50
N LEU A 54 7.70 -1.81 4.82
CA LEU A 54 7.15 -0.59 5.42
C LEU A 54 7.92 0.67 5.03
N GLU A 55 9.23 0.59 4.81
CA GLU A 55 10.05 1.72 4.33
C GLU A 55 9.65 2.14 2.91
N SER A 56 9.38 1.16 2.05
CA SER A 56 8.84 1.37 0.71
C SER A 56 7.42 1.94 0.74
N VAL A 57 6.60 1.56 1.72
CA VAL A 57 5.27 2.16 1.95
C VAL A 57 5.38 3.63 2.37
N ASP A 58 6.31 3.98 3.25
CA ASP A 58 6.53 5.39 3.63
C ASP A 58 7.00 6.22 2.43
N THR A 59 7.96 5.69 1.66
CA THR A 59 8.42 6.31 0.40
C THR A 59 7.27 6.49 -0.59
N LEU A 60 6.35 5.53 -0.67
CA LEU A 60 5.15 5.63 -1.51
C LEU A 60 4.22 6.75 -1.02
N CYS A 61 4.00 6.87 0.29
CA CYS A 61 3.20 7.94 0.88
C CYS A 61 3.77 9.32 0.53
N GLU A 62 5.09 9.52 0.69
CA GLU A 62 5.76 10.78 0.35
C GLU A 62 5.59 11.13 -1.14
N ARG A 63 5.70 10.14 -2.02
CA ARG A 63 5.53 10.35 -3.47
C ARG A 63 4.09 10.70 -3.85
N ILE A 64 3.10 10.18 -3.14
CA ILE A 64 1.67 10.43 -3.40
C ILE A 64 1.25 11.79 -2.82
N ASN A 65 1.83 12.20 -1.69
CA ASN A 65 1.48 13.41 -0.96
C ASN A 65 2.09 14.69 -1.57
N VAL A 66 1.70 15.01 -2.81
CA VAL A 66 2.08 16.21 -3.57
C VAL A 66 0.88 17.06 -3.97
#